data_AF-A0A3M7AK61-F1
#
_entry.id   AF-A0A3M7AK61-F1
#
_cell.length_a   1.000
_cell.length_b   1.000
_cell.length_c   1.000
_cell.angle_alpha   90.00
_cell.angle_beta   90.00
_cell.angle_gamma   90.00
#
_symmetry.space_group_name_H-M   'P 1'
#
loop_
_entity.id
_entity.type
_entity.pdbx_description
1 polymer ?
#
loop_
_entity_poly.entity_id
_entity_poly.type
_entity_poly.pdbx_seq_one_letter_code
_entity_poly.pdbx_strand_id
1 'polypeptide(L)'
;MPAKSRFTRLDAFTKTVEDARVRTTSGGIVTLASLLLILYLVWGEWSDYRRITVHPELIVDKGRGEKMEIHMNISFPRVPCELLTLDVMDVSGEVQTGVMHGVNKVRLRSEGEGGGEIESKALELGADDGGKHLDPEYCGECYGAPAPSNAMKPGCCNTCAEVRDAYAGVSWSFGRGENVEQCEREHYSEHLDAQRREGCRIEGGIRVNKVVGNFHFAPGKSFSNGNMHVHDLENYFAGGEGVEHTFTHYIHHLRFGPQLPDTSSSQQILTSAWSNHHLNPLDGTTQATLEKAYNFMYFVKVVSTAYLPLGWERTGSILDIPHELIELGGYGKGSEENGNPGSIETHQYSVTSHKRSLTGGDGGQEGHKERLHARGGIPGVFFSY
;
A
#
# COMPACT_ATOMS: atom_id res chain seq x y z
N MET A 1 -64.90 -42.08 -22.65
CA MET A 1 -64.10 -41.02 -23.32
C MET A 1 -62.91 -40.72 -22.42
N PRO A 2 -61.65 -40.79 -22.89
CA PRO A 2 -60.52 -40.50 -22.02
C PRO A 2 -60.53 -39.01 -21.65
N ALA A 3 -60.20 -38.70 -20.40
CA ALA A 3 -60.20 -37.34 -19.87
C ALA A 3 -59.32 -36.44 -20.74
N LYS A 4 -59.91 -35.40 -21.33
CA LYS A 4 -59.16 -34.40 -22.10
C LYS A 4 -58.23 -33.66 -21.13
N SER A 5 -56.96 -34.02 -21.20
CA SER A 5 -55.87 -33.40 -20.44
C SER A 5 -55.83 -31.89 -20.70
N ARG A 6 -55.64 -31.07 -19.66
CA ARG A 6 -55.59 -29.59 -19.72
C ARG A 6 -54.53 -29.08 -20.72
N PHE A 7 -53.56 -29.90 -21.11
CA PHE A 7 -52.56 -29.61 -22.13
C PHE A 7 -53.13 -29.51 -23.56
N THR A 8 -54.30 -30.06 -23.85
CA THR A 8 -54.95 -29.90 -25.17
C THR A 8 -55.38 -28.48 -25.48
N ARG A 9 -55.39 -27.57 -24.49
CA ARG A 9 -55.65 -26.14 -24.69
C ARG A 9 -54.41 -25.33 -25.12
N LEU A 10 -53.21 -25.91 -25.03
CA LEU A 10 -51.95 -25.26 -25.39
C LEU A 10 -51.47 -25.66 -26.81
N ASP A 11 -52.25 -26.47 -27.51
CA ASP A 11 -51.93 -26.98 -28.85
C ASP A 11 -52.46 -26.00 -29.91
N ALA A 12 -51.57 -25.17 -30.47
CA ALA A 12 -51.93 -24.09 -31.40
C ALA A 12 -52.19 -24.57 -32.84
N PHE A 13 -51.96 -25.84 -33.15
CA PHE A 13 -52.04 -26.37 -34.51
C PHE A 13 -53.20 -27.36 -34.69
N THR A 14 -53.87 -27.30 -35.84
CA THR A 14 -54.95 -28.22 -36.20
C THR A 14 -54.40 -29.63 -36.41
N LYS A 15 -54.99 -30.63 -35.74
CA LYS A 15 -54.53 -32.02 -35.86
C LYS A 15 -54.94 -32.60 -37.21
N THR A 16 -54.00 -33.26 -37.88
CA THR A 16 -54.27 -34.01 -39.10
C THR A 16 -55.14 -35.24 -38.81
N VAL A 17 -55.92 -35.67 -39.80
CA VAL A 17 -56.77 -36.88 -39.73
C VAL A 17 -55.94 -38.13 -39.37
N GLU A 18 -56.41 -38.93 -38.41
CA GLU A 18 -55.67 -40.07 -37.85
C GLU A 18 -55.34 -41.15 -38.92
N ASP A 19 -56.13 -41.26 -40.01
CA ASP A 19 -55.88 -42.18 -41.13
C ASP A 19 -54.67 -41.81 -42.00
N ALA A 20 -54.20 -40.55 -41.94
CA ALA A 20 -52.97 -40.12 -42.61
C ALA A 20 -51.72 -40.23 -41.70
N ARG A 21 -51.87 -40.75 -40.47
CA ARG A 21 -50.82 -40.75 -39.45
C ARG A 21 -50.27 -42.15 -39.19
N VAL A 22 -49.15 -42.47 -39.83
CA VAL A 22 -48.39 -43.69 -39.51
C VAL A 22 -47.54 -43.45 -38.26
N ARG A 23 -47.88 -44.11 -37.14
CA ARG A 23 -47.08 -44.05 -35.91
C ARG A 23 -46.00 -45.12 -35.96
N THR A 24 -44.74 -44.72 -35.99
CA THR A 24 -43.59 -45.64 -35.94
C THR A 24 -42.91 -45.56 -34.58
N THR A 25 -42.49 -46.71 -34.04
CA THR A 25 -41.74 -46.79 -32.77
C THR A 25 -40.38 -46.11 -32.89
N SER A 26 -39.72 -46.25 -34.04
CA SER A 26 -38.46 -45.58 -34.36
C SER A 26 -38.59 -44.05 -34.36
N GLY A 27 -39.67 -43.50 -34.95
CA GLY A 27 -39.94 -42.06 -34.92
C GLY A 27 -40.14 -41.54 -33.49
N GLY A 28 -40.80 -42.33 -32.63
CA GLY A 28 -40.96 -42.00 -31.21
C GLY A 28 -39.64 -41.93 -30.44
N ILE A 29 -38.75 -42.91 -30.65
CA ILE A 29 -37.40 -42.94 -30.03
C ILE A 29 -36.57 -41.74 -30.49
N VAL A 30 -36.54 -41.47 -31.80
CA VAL A 30 -35.83 -40.30 -32.36
C VAL A 30 -36.37 -39.01 -31.76
N THR A 31 -37.70 -38.85 -31.67
CA THR A 31 -38.31 -37.66 -31.04
C THR A 31 -37.89 -37.49 -29.59
N LEU A 32 -37.85 -38.58 -28.80
CA LEU A 32 -37.45 -38.54 -27.40
C LEU A 32 -35.97 -38.19 -27.24
N ALA A 33 -35.10 -38.78 -28.06
CA ALA A 33 -33.66 -38.50 -28.07
C ALA A 33 -33.37 -37.05 -28.47
N SER A 34 -34.03 -36.55 -29.52
CA SER A 34 -33.92 -35.15 -29.94
C SER A 34 -34.41 -34.19 -28.83
N LEU A 35 -35.52 -34.50 -28.16
CA LEU A 35 -36.03 -33.67 -27.07
C LEU A 35 -35.07 -33.64 -25.87
N LEU A 36 -34.48 -34.77 -25.48
CA LEU A 36 -33.46 -34.82 -24.43
C LEU A 36 -32.21 -34.01 -24.80
N LEU A 37 -31.75 -34.12 -26.05
CA LEU A 37 -30.61 -33.35 -26.54
C LEU A 37 -30.89 -31.84 -26.52
N ILE A 38 -32.08 -31.42 -26.96
CA ILE A 38 -32.50 -30.02 -26.92
C ILE A 38 -32.52 -29.51 -25.48
N LEU A 39 -33.10 -30.28 -24.53
CA LEU A 39 -33.12 -29.89 -23.12
C LEU A 39 -31.71 -29.77 -22.53
N TYR A 40 -30.80 -30.68 -22.89
CA TYR A 40 -29.40 -30.62 -22.47
C TYR A 40 -28.70 -29.37 -23.00
N LEU A 41 -28.85 -29.05 -24.28
CA LEU A 41 -28.24 -27.85 -24.89
C LEU A 41 -28.83 -26.56 -24.30
N VAL A 42 -30.15 -26.49 -24.13
CA VAL A 42 -30.81 -25.34 -23.50
C VAL A 42 -30.34 -25.15 -22.07
N TRP A 43 -30.17 -26.24 -21.30
CA TRP A 43 -29.61 -26.15 -19.95
C TRP A 43 -28.15 -25.68 -19.97
N GLY A 44 -27.35 -26.15 -20.92
CA GLY A 44 -25.98 -25.70 -21.13
C GLY A 44 -25.89 -24.21 -21.42
N GLU A 45 -26.62 -23.73 -22.42
CA GLU A 45 -26.70 -22.32 -22.79
C GLU A 45 -27.25 -21.45 -21.65
N TRP A 46 -28.27 -21.92 -20.94
CA TRP A 46 -28.81 -21.20 -19.77
C TRP A 46 -27.81 -21.15 -18.61
N SER A 47 -27.03 -22.21 -18.42
CA SER A 47 -25.96 -22.22 -17.43
C SER A 47 -24.83 -21.28 -17.81
N ASP A 48 -24.49 -21.17 -19.09
CA ASP A 48 -23.43 -20.29 -19.59
C ASP A 48 -23.87 -18.82 -19.60
N TYR A 49 -25.10 -18.53 -20.06
CA TYR A 49 -25.71 -17.19 -20.04
C TYR A 49 -25.80 -16.59 -18.63
N ARG A 50 -26.00 -17.42 -17.60
CA ARG A 50 -26.02 -16.97 -16.21
C ARG A 50 -24.62 -16.84 -15.58
N ARG A 51 -23.54 -17.12 -16.32
CA ARG A 51 -22.19 -16.86 -15.81
C ARG A 51 -21.88 -15.37 -15.85
N ILE A 52 -21.31 -14.89 -14.76
CA ILE A 52 -20.83 -13.51 -14.66
C ILE A 52 -19.41 -13.50 -15.21
N THR A 53 -19.20 -12.79 -16.32
CA THR A 53 -17.88 -12.61 -16.94
C THR A 53 -17.42 -11.17 -16.79
N VAL A 54 -16.13 -10.99 -16.49
CA VAL A 54 -15.51 -9.65 -16.40
C VAL A 54 -14.90 -9.31 -17.74
N HIS A 55 -15.27 -8.16 -18.30
CA HIS A 55 -14.72 -7.65 -19.56
C HIS A 55 -13.79 -6.47 -19.27
N PRO A 56 -12.46 -6.64 -19.40
CA PRO A 56 -11.52 -5.54 -19.22
C PRO A 56 -11.59 -4.59 -20.43
N GLU A 57 -11.76 -3.30 -20.15
CA GLU A 57 -11.75 -2.24 -21.16
C GLU A 57 -10.72 -1.17 -20.78
N LEU A 58 -10.01 -0.64 -21.79
CA LEU A 58 -9.07 0.46 -21.60
C LEU A 58 -9.77 1.78 -21.89
N ILE A 59 -9.91 2.60 -20.86
CA ILE A 59 -10.50 3.93 -20.95
C ILE A 59 -9.47 5.00 -20.65
N VAL A 60 -9.68 6.19 -21.21
CA VAL A 60 -8.87 7.37 -20.88
C VAL A 60 -9.29 7.86 -19.49
N ASP A 61 -8.34 7.87 -18.56
CA ASP A 61 -8.52 8.49 -17.25
C ASP A 61 -8.66 10.01 -17.41
N LYS A 62 -9.79 10.55 -16.95
CA LYS A 62 -10.09 11.99 -17.01
C LYS A 62 -9.97 12.66 -15.64
N GLY A 63 -9.64 11.90 -14.59
CA GLY A 63 -9.45 12.39 -13.24
C GLY A 63 -8.31 13.41 -13.17
N ARG A 64 -8.52 14.52 -12.45
CA ARG A 64 -7.48 15.50 -12.14
C ARG A 64 -7.51 15.80 -10.64
N GLY A 65 -6.33 15.83 -10.02
CA GLY A 65 -6.19 16.15 -8.60
C GLY A 65 -6.74 15.08 -7.66
N GLU A 66 -6.92 13.85 -8.15
CA GLU A 66 -7.32 12.71 -7.32
C GLU A 66 -6.22 12.35 -6.33
N LYS A 67 -6.62 11.77 -5.21
CA LYS A 67 -5.70 11.16 -4.24
C LYS A 67 -5.72 9.65 -4.43
N MET A 68 -4.76 8.98 -3.82
CA MET A 68 -4.69 7.52 -3.78
C MET A 68 -4.14 7.10 -2.43
N GLU A 69 -4.54 5.92 -1.97
CA GLU A 69 -4.03 5.36 -0.73
C GLU A 69 -2.95 4.32 -1.04
N ILE A 70 -1.86 4.35 -0.30
CA ILE A 70 -0.81 3.33 -0.35
C ILE A 70 -0.89 2.57 0.97
N HIS A 71 -1.18 1.27 0.89
CA HIS A 71 -1.23 0.39 2.06
C HIS A 71 0.02 -0.49 2.04
N MET A 72 0.74 -0.50 3.16
CA MET A 72 2.03 -1.17 3.28
C MET A 72 2.15 -1.92 4.59
N ASN A 73 2.85 -3.05 4.56
CA ASN A 73 3.38 -3.73 5.72
C ASN A 73 4.79 -4.24 5.40
N ILE A 74 5.81 -3.57 5.96
CA ILE A 74 7.22 -3.81 5.65
C ILE A 74 7.99 -3.93 6.97
N SER A 75 8.77 -5.00 7.12
CA SER A 75 9.61 -5.24 8.30
C SER A 75 11.09 -5.03 7.99
N PHE A 76 11.78 -4.33 8.88
CA PHE A 76 13.20 -4.01 8.88
C PHE A 76 13.87 -4.67 10.10
N PRO A 77 14.34 -5.92 10.01
CA PRO A 77 14.85 -6.68 11.15
C PRO A 77 16.10 -6.10 11.83
N ARG A 78 16.85 -5.21 11.17
CA ARG A 78 18.12 -4.66 11.70
C ARG A 78 18.12 -3.14 11.83
N VAL A 79 16.94 -2.51 11.82
CA VAL A 79 16.78 -1.07 12.01
C VAL A 79 15.72 -0.82 13.08
N PRO A 80 16.06 -0.12 14.18
CA PRO A 80 15.08 0.19 15.22
C PRO A 80 14.07 1.25 14.79
N CYS A 81 12.88 1.23 15.39
CA CYS A 81 11.81 2.16 15.06
C CYS A 81 12.13 3.63 15.38
N GLU A 82 12.99 3.87 16.38
CA GLU A 82 13.47 5.22 16.74
C GLU A 82 14.35 5.85 15.64
N LEU A 83 15.10 5.01 14.91
CA LEU A 83 15.94 5.49 13.81
C LEU A 83 15.22 5.48 12.46
N LEU A 84 14.19 4.66 12.28
CA LEU A 84 13.50 4.54 10.99
C LEU A 84 12.51 5.69 10.77
N THR A 85 12.63 6.42 9.67
CA THR A 85 11.66 7.42 9.23
C THR A 85 10.98 7.02 7.92
N LEU A 86 9.76 7.50 7.72
CA LEU A 86 8.98 7.34 6.50
C LEU A 86 8.71 8.75 5.96
N ASP A 87 9.29 9.06 4.81
CA ASP A 87 9.08 10.33 4.13
C ASP A 87 8.31 10.11 2.83
N VAL A 88 7.46 11.08 2.49
CA VAL A 88 6.67 11.10 1.26
C VAL A 88 6.94 12.42 0.56
N MET A 89 7.40 12.34 -0.69
CA MET A 89 7.71 13.49 -1.56
C MET A 89 6.92 13.34 -2.86
N ASP A 90 6.38 14.45 -3.36
CA ASP A 90 5.75 14.48 -4.69
C ASP A 90 6.67 15.14 -5.74
N VAL A 91 6.13 15.42 -6.93
CA VAL A 91 6.86 16.09 -8.02
C VAL A 91 7.50 17.44 -7.65
N SER A 92 7.03 18.10 -6.58
CA SER A 92 7.61 19.36 -6.12
C SER A 92 8.96 19.17 -5.41
N GLY A 93 9.27 17.93 -4.97
CA GLY A 93 10.44 17.62 -4.16
C GLY A 93 10.28 18.00 -2.68
N GLU A 94 9.16 18.60 -2.29
CA GLU A 94 8.86 18.91 -0.89
C GLU A 94 8.34 17.65 -0.17
N VAL A 95 8.76 17.48 1.08
CA VAL A 95 8.20 16.45 1.97
C VAL A 95 6.81 16.91 2.38
N GLN A 96 5.81 16.08 2.12
CA GLN A 96 4.43 16.40 2.45
C GLN A 96 4.21 16.23 3.96
N THR A 97 4.28 17.33 4.72
CA THR A 97 3.88 17.37 6.13
C THR A 97 2.34 17.38 6.22
N GLY A 98 1.74 16.51 7.05
CA GLY A 98 0.27 16.43 7.17
C GLY A 98 -0.42 15.50 6.18
N VAL A 99 0.29 14.51 5.63
CA VAL A 99 -0.33 13.37 4.93
C VAL A 99 -1.27 12.65 5.89
N MET A 100 -2.52 12.39 5.49
CA MET A 100 -3.39 11.51 6.28
C MET A 100 -2.76 10.12 6.31
N HIS A 101 -2.30 9.70 7.48
CA HIS A 101 -1.63 8.43 7.70
C HIS A 101 -2.35 7.66 8.81
N GLY A 102 -2.42 6.34 8.63
CA GLY A 102 -2.83 5.38 9.65
C GLY A 102 -1.71 4.35 9.80
N VAL A 103 -0.47 4.85 9.89
CA VAL A 103 0.74 4.04 9.92
C VAL A 103 1.13 3.79 11.38
N ASN A 104 1.47 2.55 11.71
CA ASN A 104 1.98 2.14 13.00
C ASN A 104 3.44 1.69 12.85
N LYS A 105 4.28 2.08 13.80
CA LYS A 105 5.62 1.55 14.05
C LYS A 105 5.51 0.45 15.09
N VAL A 106 5.73 -0.79 14.66
CA VAL A 106 5.75 -1.97 15.53
C VAL A 106 7.21 -2.32 15.81
N ARG A 107 7.61 -2.21 17.07
CA ARG A 107 8.93 -2.63 17.54
C ARG A 107 9.00 -4.15 17.49
N LEU A 108 10.06 -4.66 16.88
CA LEU A 108 10.32 -6.10 16.74
C LEU A 108 11.52 -6.48 17.59
N ARG A 109 11.46 -7.64 18.23
CA ARG A 109 12.64 -8.27 18.83
C ARG A 109 13.70 -8.53 17.78
N SER A 110 14.93 -8.74 18.24
CA SER A 110 16.05 -9.04 17.37
C SER A 110 15.77 -10.26 16.49
N GLU A 111 16.32 -10.26 15.27
CA GLU A 111 16.23 -11.38 14.32
C GLU A 111 16.69 -12.70 14.96
N GLY A 112 17.75 -12.66 15.77
CA GLY A 112 18.28 -13.84 16.48
C GLY A 112 17.36 -14.39 17.59
N GLU A 113 16.39 -13.61 18.06
CA GLU A 113 15.41 -13.99 19.09
C GLU A 113 14.05 -14.39 18.48
N GLY A 114 13.97 -14.49 17.15
CA GLY A 114 12.76 -14.90 16.43
C GLY A 114 11.83 -13.76 16.02
N GLY A 115 12.23 -12.49 16.15
CA GLY A 115 11.54 -11.35 15.52
C GLY A 115 10.13 -11.03 16.03
N GLY A 116 9.74 -11.51 17.21
CA GLY A 116 8.40 -11.29 17.75
C GLY A 116 8.11 -9.82 18.08
N GLU A 117 6.85 -9.43 18.02
CA GLU A 117 6.38 -8.07 18.33
C GLU A 117 6.58 -7.74 19.81
N ILE A 118 7.03 -6.51 20.09
CA ILE A 118 7.21 -5.97 21.45
C ILE A 118 6.09 -5.00 21.77
N GLU A 119 5.94 -3.98 20.91
CA GLU A 119 5.08 -2.82 21.14
C GLU A 119 4.69 -2.21 19.79
N SER A 120 3.48 -1.68 19.69
CA SER A 120 2.99 -0.96 18.52
C SER A 120 2.63 0.47 18.91
N LYS A 121 3.21 1.46 18.23
CA LYS A 121 2.94 2.88 18.41
C LYS A 121 2.49 3.49 17.08
N ALA A 122 1.46 4.33 17.10
CA ALA A 122 1.07 5.10 15.92
C ALA A 122 2.23 6.02 15.50
N LEU A 123 2.56 6.02 14.21
CA LEU A 123 3.51 6.97 13.63
C LEU A 123 2.76 8.27 13.37
N GLU A 124 3.18 9.37 13.98
CA GLU A 124 2.72 10.71 13.62
C GLU A 124 3.72 11.37 12.64
N LEU A 125 3.28 11.64 11.41
CA LEU A 125 4.10 12.31 10.39
C LEU A 125 4.05 13.83 10.64
N GLY A 126 5.00 14.34 11.42
CA GLY A 126 5.21 15.79 11.62
C GLY A 126 4.89 16.34 13.01
N ALA A 127 4.49 15.48 13.95
CA ALA A 127 4.42 15.79 15.38
C ALA A 127 4.90 14.55 16.13
N ASP A 128 5.86 14.69 17.05
CA ASP A 128 6.30 13.57 17.88
C ASP A 128 5.87 13.79 19.32
N ASP A 129 5.58 12.68 19.99
CA ASP A 129 4.95 12.59 21.29
C ASP A 129 5.68 13.42 22.34
N GLY A 130 4.98 14.47 22.82
CA GLY A 130 5.55 15.45 23.70
C GLY A 130 5.93 14.86 25.05
N GLY A 131 7.23 14.83 25.34
CA GLY A 131 7.76 14.92 26.70
C GLY A 131 7.28 16.22 27.33
N LYS A 132 6.05 16.26 27.84
CA LYS A 132 5.49 17.46 28.43
C LYS A 132 6.27 17.79 29.70
N HIS A 133 7.09 18.84 29.62
CA HIS A 133 7.66 19.44 30.81
C HIS A 133 6.51 19.90 31.72
N LEU A 134 6.60 19.54 33.01
CA LEU A 134 5.52 19.75 33.98
C LEU A 134 5.23 21.23 34.23
N ASP A 135 6.21 22.10 33.96
CA ASP A 135 6.09 23.56 34.11
C ASP A 135 5.54 24.22 32.82
N PRO A 136 4.35 24.86 32.88
CA PRO A 136 3.77 25.60 31.77
C PRO A 136 4.57 26.82 31.33
N GLU A 137 5.54 27.33 32.09
CA GLU A 137 6.39 28.46 31.70
C GLU A 137 7.74 28.02 31.10
N TYR A 138 8.07 26.73 31.15
CA TYR A 138 9.33 26.22 30.61
C TYR A 138 9.51 26.57 29.12
N CYS A 139 10.68 27.11 28.79
CA CYS A 139 11.12 27.40 27.43
C CYS A 139 12.56 26.89 27.32
N GLY A 140 12.72 25.68 26.80
CA GLY A 140 14.05 25.09 26.64
C GLY A 140 14.83 25.74 25.49
N GLU A 141 16.15 25.73 25.59
CA GLU A 141 17.04 26.24 24.55
C GLU A 141 17.13 25.27 23.36
N CYS A 142 17.27 25.81 22.15
CA CYS A 142 17.49 25.04 20.91
C CYS A 142 18.99 24.92 20.55
N TYR A 143 19.90 25.20 21.49
CA TYR A 143 21.35 25.00 21.36
C TYR A 143 22.00 25.61 20.11
N GLY A 144 21.55 26.81 19.72
CA GLY A 144 22.07 27.56 18.58
C GLY A 144 21.35 27.30 17.25
N ALA A 145 20.42 26.33 17.21
CA ALA A 145 19.50 26.16 16.09
C ALA A 145 18.27 27.09 16.24
N PRO A 146 17.68 27.58 15.15
CA PRO A 146 16.41 28.30 15.20
C PRO A 146 15.28 27.34 15.60
N ALA A 147 14.38 27.79 16.48
CA ALA A 147 13.23 26.99 16.90
C ALA A 147 12.35 26.62 15.70
N PRO A 148 11.86 25.37 15.62
CA PRO A 148 11.11 24.90 14.48
C PRO A 148 9.69 25.49 14.49
N SER A 149 9.08 25.64 13.31
CA SER A 149 7.77 26.29 13.18
C SER A 149 6.62 25.50 13.80
N ASN A 150 6.79 24.20 13.96
CA ASN A 150 5.85 23.27 14.59
C ASN A 150 6.10 23.10 16.11
N ALA A 151 7.00 23.87 16.72
CA ALA A 151 7.24 23.80 18.16
C ALA A 151 5.98 24.14 18.97
N MET A 152 5.81 23.47 20.11
CA MET A 152 4.69 23.71 21.04
C MET A 152 4.62 25.17 21.52
N LYS A 153 5.79 25.82 21.65
CA LYS A 153 5.91 27.25 21.97
C LYS A 153 6.80 27.95 20.95
N PRO A 154 6.33 29.05 20.33
CA PRO A 154 7.15 29.81 19.40
C PRO A 154 8.46 30.27 20.05
N GLY A 155 9.59 29.92 19.43
CA GLY A 155 10.92 30.34 19.88
C GLY A 155 11.57 29.47 20.96
N CYS A 156 10.94 28.37 21.38
CA CYS A 156 11.47 27.45 22.39
C CYS A 156 11.60 26.02 21.82
N CYS A 157 12.52 25.23 22.38
CA CYS A 157 12.58 23.79 22.17
C CYS A 157 12.39 23.10 23.53
N ASN A 158 11.19 22.61 23.80
CA ASN A 158 10.79 22.03 25.08
C ASN A 158 11.07 20.53 25.17
N THR A 159 11.01 19.81 24.04
CA THR A 159 11.20 18.35 23.98
C THR A 159 12.48 18.00 23.23
N CYS A 160 13.00 16.78 23.45
CA CYS A 160 14.14 16.29 22.68
C CYS A 160 13.82 16.25 21.18
N ALA A 161 12.58 15.90 20.83
CA ALA A 161 12.11 15.90 19.45
C ALA A 161 12.15 17.31 18.82
N GLU A 162 11.75 18.36 19.54
CA GLU A 162 11.80 19.74 19.04
C GLU A 162 13.24 20.21 18.81
N VAL A 163 14.19 19.85 19.68
CA VAL A 163 15.61 20.16 19.46
C VAL A 163 16.15 19.42 18.23
N ARG A 164 15.80 18.13 18.07
CA ARG A 164 16.16 17.34 16.88
C ARG A 164 15.60 17.93 15.59
N ASP A 165 14.34 18.35 15.61
CA ASP A 165 13.68 19.00 14.47
C ASP A 165 14.34 20.36 14.16
N ALA A 166 14.75 21.12 15.18
CA ALA A 166 15.51 22.37 15.01
C ALA A 166 16.86 22.13 14.30
N TYR A 167 17.60 21.11 14.74
CA TYR A 167 18.90 20.73 14.16
C TYR A 167 18.75 20.22 12.72
N ALA A 168 17.74 19.38 12.47
CA ALA A 168 17.39 18.94 11.13
C ALA A 168 17.09 20.14 10.22
N GLY A 169 16.36 21.14 10.73
CA GLY A 169 16.05 22.41 10.06
C GLY A 169 17.24 23.18 9.50
N VAL A 170 18.43 23.00 10.09
CA VAL A 170 19.69 23.62 9.65
C VAL A 170 20.70 22.58 9.13
N SER A 171 20.25 21.35 8.88
CA SER A 171 21.07 20.23 8.39
C SER A 171 22.27 19.92 9.30
N TRP A 172 22.10 20.07 10.61
CA TRP A 172 23.09 19.66 11.59
C TRP A 172 22.81 18.23 12.04
N SER A 173 23.88 17.48 12.28
CA SER A 173 23.79 16.16 12.90
C SER A 173 23.60 16.33 14.41
N PHE A 174 22.65 15.59 14.97
CA PHE A 174 22.28 15.69 16.38
C PHE A 174 22.98 14.63 17.25
N GLY A 175 23.38 13.52 16.64
CA GLY A 175 23.97 12.39 17.35
C GLY A 175 23.08 11.84 18.46
N ARG A 176 23.68 11.58 19.62
CA ARG A 176 23.01 10.95 20.78
C ARG A 176 22.29 11.92 21.71
N GLY A 177 22.30 13.22 21.42
CA GLY A 177 21.70 14.25 22.28
C GLY A 177 22.44 14.49 23.60
N GLU A 178 23.75 14.27 23.63
CA GLU A 178 24.60 14.53 24.80
C GLU A 178 24.67 16.04 25.08
N ASN A 179 24.60 16.45 26.36
CA ASN A 179 24.56 17.85 26.80
C ASN A 179 23.29 18.62 26.39
N VAL A 180 22.23 17.91 26.02
CA VAL A 180 20.90 18.48 25.74
C VAL A 180 19.96 18.08 26.86
N GLU A 181 19.55 19.05 27.69
CA GLU A 181 18.77 18.85 28.92
C GLU A 181 17.48 18.07 28.64
N GLN A 182 16.80 18.42 27.56
CA GLN A 182 15.54 17.81 27.12
C GLN A 182 15.73 16.33 26.78
N CYS A 183 16.85 15.97 26.14
CA CYS A 183 17.14 14.59 25.73
C CYS A 183 17.66 13.73 26.87
N GLU A 184 18.44 14.29 27.80
CA GLU A 184 18.86 13.62 29.03
C GLU A 184 17.65 13.32 29.93
N ARG A 185 16.74 14.29 30.06
CA ARG A 185 15.49 14.15 30.84
C ARG A 185 14.54 13.12 30.23
N GLU A 186 14.49 13.04 28.91
CA GLU A 186 13.66 12.09 28.15
C GLU A 186 14.37 10.74 27.91
N HIS A 187 15.60 10.55 28.45
CA HIS A 187 16.39 9.33 28.31
C HIS A 187 16.58 8.87 26.85
N TYR A 188 16.71 9.82 25.91
CA TYR A 188 16.77 9.53 24.47
C TYR A 188 17.92 8.58 24.12
N SER A 189 19.09 8.79 24.72
CA SER A 189 20.28 8.00 24.44
C SER A 189 20.14 6.54 24.92
N GLU A 190 19.47 6.36 26.05
CA GLU A 190 19.21 5.06 26.68
C GLU A 190 18.12 4.31 25.93
N HIS A 191 17.08 5.01 25.47
CA HIS A 191 16.06 4.44 24.58
C HIS A 191 16.66 3.98 23.26
N LEU A 192 17.56 4.78 22.67
CA LEU A 192 18.28 4.40 21.47
C LEU A 192 19.10 3.13 21.71
N ASP A 193 19.87 3.08 22.80
CA ASP A 193 20.70 1.92 23.17
C ASP A 193 19.88 0.65 23.41
N ALA A 194 18.76 0.76 24.12
CA ALA A 194 17.87 -0.36 24.38
C ALA A 194 17.30 -0.96 23.09
N GLN A 195 17.00 -0.13 22.10
CA GLN A 195 16.43 -0.55 20.82
C GLN A 195 17.48 -0.93 19.77
N ARG A 196 18.79 -0.73 19.99
CA ARG A 196 19.82 -0.96 18.94
C ARG A 196 19.78 -2.34 18.27
N ARG A 197 19.36 -3.38 18.98
CA ARG A 197 19.30 -4.76 18.45
C ARG A 197 17.92 -5.14 17.90
N GLU A 198 16.94 -4.27 18.05
CA GLU A 198 15.56 -4.44 17.61
C GLU A 198 15.43 -4.20 16.10
N GLY A 199 14.33 -4.71 15.56
CA GLY A 199 13.83 -4.35 14.24
C GLY A 199 12.60 -3.45 14.34
N CYS A 200 12.14 -2.99 13.18
CA CYS A 200 10.91 -2.21 13.09
C CYS A 200 10.02 -2.72 11.96
N ARG A 201 8.72 -2.86 12.22
CA ARG A 201 7.72 -3.07 11.18
C ARG A 201 6.86 -1.83 11.03
N ILE A 202 6.75 -1.37 9.79
CA ILE A 202 5.85 -0.29 9.41
C ILE A 202 4.62 -0.92 8.79
N GLU A 203 3.46 -0.70 9.37
CA GLU A 203 2.19 -1.22 8.86
C GLU A 203 1.12 -0.12 8.81
N GLY A 204 0.29 -0.09 7.78
CA GLY A 204 -0.82 0.85 7.67
C GLY A 204 -0.94 1.49 6.29
N GLY A 205 -1.60 2.64 6.25
CA GLY A 205 -1.89 3.34 5.00
C GLY A 205 -1.51 4.81 5.02
N ILE A 206 -1.09 5.36 3.88
CA ILE A 206 -0.89 6.80 3.65
C ILE A 206 -1.75 7.26 2.47
N ARG A 207 -2.32 8.46 2.55
CA ARG A 207 -3.08 9.07 1.46
C ARG A 207 -2.25 10.14 0.75
N VAL A 208 -1.88 9.85 -0.49
CA VAL A 208 -1.00 10.72 -1.30
C VAL A 208 -1.75 11.27 -2.51
N ASN A 209 -1.19 12.31 -3.12
CA ASN A 209 -1.68 12.80 -4.41
C ASN A 209 -1.38 11.75 -5.50
N LYS A 210 -2.32 11.54 -6.43
CA LYS A 210 -2.17 10.64 -7.59
C LYS A 210 -1.31 11.32 -8.67
N VAL A 211 -0.06 11.57 -8.34
CA VAL A 211 0.97 12.16 -9.19
C VAL A 211 2.26 11.36 -9.03
N VAL A 212 3.25 11.61 -9.90
CA VAL A 212 4.57 11.00 -9.74
C VAL A 212 5.14 11.40 -8.38
N GLY A 213 5.59 10.41 -7.61
CA GLY A 213 6.08 10.66 -6.26
C GLY A 213 7.10 9.62 -5.81
N ASN A 214 7.63 9.84 -4.62
CA ASN A 214 8.50 8.90 -3.95
C ASN A 214 8.13 8.85 -2.47
N PHE A 215 7.91 7.65 -1.95
CA PHE A 215 7.97 7.43 -0.51
C PHE A 215 9.17 6.55 -0.20
N HIS A 216 9.84 6.82 0.91
CA HIS A 216 11.03 6.07 1.26
C HIS A 216 11.22 5.93 2.76
N PHE A 217 12.00 4.91 3.09
CA PHE A 217 12.44 4.60 4.43
C PHE A 217 13.93 4.84 4.50
N ALA A 218 14.35 5.73 5.39
CA ALA A 218 15.74 6.06 5.61
C ALA A 218 15.97 6.26 7.12
N PRO A 219 17.24 6.26 7.57
CA PRO A 219 17.52 6.37 8.98
C PRO A 219 17.74 7.83 9.39
N GLY A 220 17.31 8.15 10.61
CA GLY A 220 17.45 9.48 11.19
C GLY A 220 16.31 10.42 10.82
N LYS A 221 16.32 11.60 11.45
CA LYS A 221 15.39 12.68 11.12
C LYS A 221 15.76 13.24 9.75
N SER A 222 14.74 13.48 8.95
CA SER A 222 14.88 14.04 7.61
C SER A 222 14.62 15.55 7.63
N PHE A 223 15.20 16.25 6.66
CA PHE A 223 14.91 17.64 6.39
C PHE A 223 14.85 17.88 4.89
N SER A 224 13.86 18.66 4.46
CA SER A 224 13.71 19.07 3.08
C SER A 224 13.68 20.59 2.98
N ASN A 225 14.47 21.15 2.06
CA ASN A 225 14.40 22.56 1.70
C ASN A 225 14.63 22.72 0.20
N GLY A 226 13.56 23.04 -0.53
CA GLY A 226 13.56 23.07 -1.99
C GLY A 226 13.96 21.71 -2.57
N ASN A 227 15.05 21.66 -3.33
CA ASN A 227 15.50 20.46 -4.02
C ASN A 227 16.45 19.58 -3.18
N MET A 228 16.74 19.97 -1.93
CA MET A 228 17.65 19.25 -1.05
C MET A 228 16.86 18.49 0.01
N HIS A 229 17.03 17.16 0.02
CA HIS A 229 16.48 16.27 1.04
C HIS A 229 17.62 15.50 1.69
N VAL A 230 17.80 15.69 3.00
CA VAL A 230 18.91 15.13 3.78
C VAL A 230 18.39 14.38 5.00
N HIS A 231 19.18 13.42 5.46
CA HIS A 231 18.89 12.58 6.62
C HIS A 231 20.08 12.61 7.58
N ASP A 232 19.82 12.60 8.88
CA ASP A 232 20.86 12.46 9.89
C ASP A 232 21.30 11.00 10.06
N LEU A 233 22.43 10.65 9.43
CA LEU A 233 22.92 9.27 9.37
C LEU A 233 23.88 8.90 10.51
N GLU A 234 24.20 9.81 11.42
CA GLU A 234 25.25 9.59 12.43
C GLU A 234 24.95 8.35 13.29
N ASN A 235 23.77 8.30 13.91
CA ASN A 235 23.38 7.18 14.79
C ASN A 235 23.27 5.84 14.04
N TYR A 236 22.93 5.87 12.75
CA TYR A 236 22.84 4.67 11.92
C TYR A 236 24.22 4.07 11.63
N PHE A 237 25.20 4.91 11.32
CA PHE A 237 26.56 4.43 11.06
C PHE A 237 27.33 4.11 12.34
N ALA A 238 27.07 4.86 13.43
CA ALA A 238 27.65 4.68 14.76
C ALA A 238 27.09 3.46 15.53
N GLY A 239 26.82 2.36 14.83
CA GLY A 239 26.37 1.10 15.43
C GLY A 239 27.31 0.68 16.57
N GLY A 240 26.73 0.22 17.69
CA GLY A 240 27.49 -0.25 18.85
C GLY A 240 28.27 -1.54 18.56
N GLU A 241 29.10 -1.97 19.50
CA GLU A 241 29.87 -3.21 19.35
C GLU A 241 28.96 -4.41 19.02
N GLY A 242 29.22 -5.05 17.88
CA GLY A 242 28.47 -6.22 17.42
C GLY A 242 27.07 -5.93 16.85
N VAL A 243 26.71 -4.66 16.60
CA VAL A 243 25.43 -4.28 15.99
C VAL A 243 25.67 -3.60 14.64
N GLU A 244 25.21 -4.25 13.58
CA GLU A 244 25.25 -3.70 12.22
C GLU A 244 23.84 -3.42 11.70
N HIS A 245 23.53 -2.13 11.59
CA HIS A 245 22.29 -1.69 10.96
C HIS A 245 22.37 -1.84 9.45
N THR A 246 21.34 -2.49 8.87
CA THR A 246 21.22 -2.69 7.42
C THR A 246 19.76 -2.55 7.02
N PHE A 247 19.49 -2.03 5.84
CA PHE A 247 18.14 -1.97 5.25
C PHE A 247 17.68 -3.29 4.62
N THR A 248 18.12 -4.42 5.18
CA THR A 248 17.47 -5.72 4.92
C THR A 248 16.01 -5.59 5.30
N HIS A 249 15.11 -6.02 4.43
CA HIS A 249 13.68 -5.84 4.64
C HIS A 249 12.84 -6.96 4.02
N TYR A 250 11.67 -7.16 4.62
CA TYR A 250 10.63 -8.06 4.16
C TYR A 250 9.37 -7.26 3.86
N ILE A 251 8.87 -7.34 2.62
CA ILE A 251 7.63 -6.70 2.20
C ILE A 251 6.52 -7.74 2.37
N HIS A 252 5.72 -7.61 3.43
CA HIS A 252 4.57 -8.50 3.65
C HIS A 252 3.48 -8.20 2.63
N HIS A 253 3.12 -6.92 2.51
CA HIS A 253 2.29 -6.46 1.42
C HIS A 253 2.59 -5.01 1.06
N LEU A 254 2.40 -4.68 -0.22
CA LEU A 254 2.36 -3.30 -0.71
C LEU A 254 1.31 -3.20 -1.82
N ARG A 255 0.26 -2.42 -1.58
CA ARG A 255 -0.84 -2.21 -2.52
C ARG A 255 -1.24 -0.75 -2.63
N PHE A 256 -1.93 -0.44 -3.72
CA PHE A 256 -2.44 0.88 -4.02
C PHE A 256 -3.96 0.84 -4.12
N GLY A 257 -4.64 1.64 -3.31
CA GLY A 257 -6.09 1.69 -3.20
C GLY A 257 -6.74 0.54 -2.41
N PRO A 258 -8.09 0.49 -2.43
CA PRO A 258 -8.87 -0.53 -1.76
C PRO A 258 -8.75 -1.90 -2.45
N GLN A 259 -8.91 -2.96 -1.66
CA GLN A 259 -8.94 -4.34 -2.15
C GLN A 259 -10.37 -4.74 -2.56
N LEU A 260 -10.50 -5.50 -3.65
CA LEU A 260 -11.78 -6.08 -4.04
C LEU A 260 -12.26 -7.10 -2.98
N PRO A 261 -13.56 -7.16 -2.67
CA PRO A 261 -14.12 -8.19 -1.81
C PRO A 261 -13.84 -9.62 -2.28
N ASP A 262 -13.69 -10.55 -1.34
CA ASP A 262 -13.49 -11.97 -1.64
C ASP A 262 -14.70 -12.60 -2.37
N THR A 263 -15.88 -11.99 -2.23
CA THR A 263 -17.13 -12.43 -2.87
C THR A 263 -17.22 -12.06 -4.34
N SER A 264 -16.60 -10.94 -4.76
CA SER A 264 -16.55 -10.51 -6.17
C SER A 264 -15.38 -11.15 -6.91
N SER A 265 -14.35 -11.59 -6.21
CA SER A 265 -13.25 -12.45 -6.69
C SER A 265 -13.67 -13.93 -6.77
N SER A 266 -14.86 -14.16 -7.34
CA SER A 266 -15.32 -15.50 -7.69
C SER A 266 -14.22 -16.27 -8.43
N GLN A 267 -13.99 -17.51 -7.98
CA GLN A 267 -12.85 -18.40 -8.26
C GLN A 267 -12.50 -18.65 -9.75
N GLN A 268 -13.25 -18.08 -10.69
CA GLN A 268 -13.00 -18.11 -12.14
C GLN A 268 -12.32 -16.86 -12.70
N ILE A 269 -12.32 -15.72 -11.99
CA ILE A 269 -11.53 -14.52 -12.38
C ILE A 269 -10.01 -14.78 -12.18
N LEU A 270 -9.67 -15.84 -11.44
CA LEU A 270 -8.32 -16.20 -10.99
C LEU A 270 -7.44 -16.92 -12.01
N THR A 271 -7.93 -17.26 -13.21
CA THR A 271 -7.16 -18.10 -14.14
C THR A 271 -6.12 -17.35 -14.97
N SER A 272 -6.12 -16.01 -14.94
CA SER A 272 -5.13 -15.19 -15.63
C SER A 272 -4.38 -14.31 -14.64
N ALA A 273 -3.06 -14.42 -14.59
CA ALA A 273 -2.20 -13.61 -13.71
C ALA A 273 -2.42 -12.10 -13.86
N TRP A 274 -2.95 -11.67 -15.01
CA TRP A 274 -3.18 -10.27 -15.39
C TRP A 274 -4.52 -9.68 -14.91
N SER A 275 -5.46 -10.50 -14.42
CA SER A 275 -6.78 -10.05 -13.92
C SER A 275 -6.91 -10.14 -12.40
N ASN A 276 -5.86 -10.56 -11.71
CA ASN A 276 -5.87 -10.80 -10.27
C ASN A 276 -5.49 -9.54 -9.48
N HIS A 277 -6.49 -8.74 -9.14
CA HIS A 277 -6.32 -7.54 -8.30
C HIS A 277 -5.87 -7.80 -6.85
N HIS A 278 -5.69 -9.07 -6.48
CA HIS A 278 -5.13 -9.49 -5.18
C HIS A 278 -3.66 -9.87 -5.25
N LEU A 279 -3.06 -9.91 -6.44
CA LEU A 279 -1.65 -10.23 -6.61
C LEU A 279 -0.84 -8.96 -6.85
N ASN A 280 -0.16 -8.48 -5.80
CA ASN A 280 0.78 -7.38 -5.97
C ASN A 280 2.21 -7.92 -6.14
N PRO A 281 3.00 -7.40 -7.11
CA PRO A 281 4.34 -7.94 -7.40
C PRO A 281 5.34 -7.97 -6.25
N LEU A 282 5.20 -7.11 -5.23
CA LEU A 282 6.12 -7.04 -4.10
C LEU A 282 5.64 -7.80 -2.85
N ASP A 283 4.44 -8.36 -2.85
CA ASP A 283 3.91 -9.09 -1.71
C ASP A 283 4.75 -10.35 -1.43
N GLY A 284 5.14 -10.55 -0.16
CA GLY A 284 5.96 -11.67 0.28
C GLY A 284 7.42 -11.66 -0.22
N THR A 285 7.91 -10.51 -0.70
CA THR A 285 9.30 -10.40 -1.19
C THR A 285 10.29 -10.01 -0.08
N THR A 286 11.55 -10.39 -0.26
CA THR A 286 12.63 -10.10 0.70
C THR A 286 13.88 -9.61 -0.04
N GLN A 287 14.52 -8.59 0.51
CA GLN A 287 15.85 -8.15 0.07
C GLN A 287 16.78 -8.05 1.28
N ALA A 288 17.99 -8.56 1.14
CA ALA A 288 18.98 -8.56 2.21
C ALA A 288 20.31 -8.00 1.74
N THR A 289 21.02 -7.38 2.68
CA THR A 289 22.38 -6.89 2.52
C THR A 289 23.12 -6.96 3.85
N LEU A 290 24.44 -7.08 3.78
CA LEU A 290 25.35 -6.95 4.93
C LEU A 290 25.99 -5.56 4.97
N GLU A 291 25.84 -4.76 3.91
CA GLU A 291 26.43 -3.43 3.84
C GLU A 291 25.52 -2.38 4.48
N LYS A 292 26.08 -1.57 5.39
CA LYS A 292 25.37 -0.44 6.02
C LYS A 292 24.99 0.62 4.98
N ALA A 293 25.94 0.96 4.11
CA ALA A 293 25.80 2.01 3.11
C ALA A 293 25.21 1.42 1.81
N TYR A 294 23.96 0.96 1.86
CA TYR A 294 23.31 0.26 0.75
C TYR A 294 21.92 0.83 0.49
N ASN A 295 21.50 0.85 -0.78
CA ASN A 295 20.26 1.47 -1.20
C ASN A 295 19.44 0.50 -2.07
N PHE A 296 18.16 0.37 -1.73
CA PHE A 296 17.17 -0.38 -2.49
C PHE A 296 16.17 0.60 -3.13
N MET A 297 15.95 0.47 -4.43
CA MET A 297 15.06 1.32 -5.21
C MET A 297 14.03 0.46 -5.93
N TYR A 298 12.77 0.81 -5.78
CA TYR A 298 11.64 0.20 -6.47
C TYR A 298 10.97 1.24 -7.34
N PHE A 299 10.98 1.00 -8.65
CA PHE A 299 10.27 1.82 -9.62
C PHE A 299 8.93 1.16 -9.91
N VAL A 300 7.91 1.67 -9.23
CA VAL A 300 6.53 1.22 -9.32
C VAL A 300 5.82 1.98 -10.44
N LYS A 301 5.07 1.28 -11.26
CA LYS A 301 4.19 1.86 -12.28
C LYS A 301 2.76 1.48 -11.97
N VAL A 302 2.03 2.43 -11.39
CA VAL A 302 0.64 2.24 -10.95
C VAL A 302 -0.32 2.53 -12.10
N VAL A 303 -1.26 1.61 -12.34
CA VAL A 303 -2.35 1.72 -13.30
C VAL A 303 -3.66 1.73 -12.53
N SER A 304 -4.47 2.75 -12.75
CA SER A 304 -5.79 2.86 -12.12
C SER A 304 -6.81 2.01 -12.84
N THR A 305 -7.66 1.33 -12.08
CA THR A 305 -8.62 0.35 -12.58
C THR A 305 -9.92 0.46 -11.82
N ALA A 306 -11.04 0.69 -12.50
CA ALA A 306 -12.35 0.72 -11.86
C ALA A 306 -13.05 -0.64 -12.04
N TYR A 307 -13.50 -1.24 -10.93
CA TYR A 307 -14.40 -2.39 -10.97
C TYR A 307 -15.84 -1.90 -10.94
N LEU A 308 -16.59 -2.22 -12.01
CA LEU A 308 -17.99 -1.87 -12.16
C LEU A 308 -18.85 -3.12 -11.93
N PRO A 309 -19.65 -3.17 -10.84
CA PRO A 309 -20.52 -4.31 -10.60
C PRO A 309 -21.68 -4.38 -11.61
N LEU A 310 -22.31 -5.56 -11.72
CA LEU A 310 -23.49 -5.73 -12.57
C LEU A 310 -24.63 -4.80 -12.11
N GLY A 311 -25.24 -4.09 -13.06
CA GLY A 311 -26.28 -3.11 -12.75
C GLY A 311 -25.75 -1.76 -12.27
N TRP A 312 -24.43 -1.55 -12.28
CA TRP A 312 -23.86 -0.22 -12.09
C TRP A 312 -24.35 0.71 -13.19
N GLU A 313 -24.97 1.81 -12.78
CA GLU A 313 -25.38 2.89 -13.66
C GLU A 313 -24.54 4.11 -13.31
N ARG A 314 -24.13 4.85 -14.35
CA ARG A 314 -23.43 6.12 -14.18
C ARG A 314 -24.43 7.18 -13.72
N THR A 315 -24.91 7.07 -12.50
CA THR A 315 -25.59 8.20 -11.86
C THR A 315 -24.55 9.31 -11.74
N GLY A 316 -24.91 10.50 -12.22
CA GLY A 316 -24.03 11.66 -12.10
C GLY A 316 -23.63 11.79 -10.65
N SER A 317 -22.32 11.82 -10.38
CA SER A 317 -21.75 11.95 -9.04
C SER A 317 -22.56 12.98 -8.27
N ILE A 318 -23.38 12.53 -7.33
CA ILE A 318 -23.85 13.40 -6.27
C ILE A 318 -22.55 13.96 -5.67
N LEU A 319 -22.49 15.27 -5.57
CA LEU A 319 -21.39 16.01 -4.98
C LEU A 319 -21.06 15.49 -3.56
N ASP A 320 -20.03 16.06 -2.94
CA ASP A 320 -20.08 16.36 -1.51
C ASP A 320 -19.74 15.26 -0.49
N ILE A 321 -18.53 14.68 -0.58
CA ILE A 321 -17.77 14.44 0.66
C ILE A 321 -16.33 14.92 0.44
N PRO A 322 -15.87 16.00 1.11
CA PRO A 322 -14.46 16.36 1.17
C PRO A 322 -13.60 15.12 1.44
N HIS A 323 -12.57 14.88 0.63
CA HIS A 323 -11.69 13.72 0.81
C HIS A 323 -11.08 13.64 2.22
N GLU A 324 -10.98 14.77 2.93
CA GLU A 324 -10.52 14.87 4.32
C GLU A 324 -11.46 14.19 5.33
N LEU A 325 -12.74 14.02 5.00
CA LEU A 325 -13.74 13.38 5.88
C LEU A 325 -13.85 11.86 5.66
N ILE A 326 -13.16 11.31 4.67
CA ILE A 326 -13.16 9.87 4.39
C ILE A 326 -12.01 9.24 5.19
N GLU A 327 -12.33 8.32 6.09
CA GLU A 327 -11.32 7.55 6.84
C GLU A 327 -10.41 6.73 5.90
N LEU A 328 -9.20 6.43 6.35
CA LEU A 328 -8.27 5.57 5.62
C LEU A 328 -8.89 4.19 5.34
N GLY A 329 -8.75 3.71 4.10
CA GLY A 329 -9.36 2.46 3.62
C GLY A 329 -10.78 2.62 3.02
N GLY A 330 -11.38 3.81 3.14
CA GLY A 330 -12.66 4.15 2.51
C GLY A 330 -12.51 4.81 1.14
N TYR A 331 -11.34 5.37 0.82
CA TYR A 331 -11.11 6.04 -0.45
C TYR A 331 -11.17 5.06 -1.64
N GLY A 332 -11.82 5.46 -2.73
CA GLY A 332 -12.00 4.63 -3.91
C GLY A 332 -13.16 3.65 -3.85
N LYS A 333 -13.97 3.63 -2.78
CA LYS A 333 -15.24 2.88 -2.75
C LYS A 333 -16.39 3.83 -3.03
N GLY A 334 -17.07 3.64 -4.16
CA GLY A 334 -18.29 4.36 -4.50
C GLY A 334 -19.41 4.07 -3.51
N SER A 335 -20.22 5.08 -3.20
CA SER A 335 -21.39 4.92 -2.33
C SER A 335 -22.39 3.95 -2.96
N GLU A 336 -22.99 3.11 -2.13
CA GLU A 336 -24.15 2.32 -2.53
C GLU A 336 -25.34 3.27 -2.72
N GLU A 337 -25.98 3.22 -3.89
CA GLU A 337 -27.14 4.06 -4.21
C GLU A 337 -28.30 3.16 -4.61
N ASN A 338 -29.46 3.31 -3.94
CA ASN A 338 -30.67 2.52 -4.21
C ASN A 338 -30.49 0.98 -4.16
N GLY A 339 -29.56 0.49 -3.32
CA GLY A 339 -29.26 -0.94 -3.20
C GLY A 339 -28.38 -1.51 -4.31
N ASN A 340 -27.83 -0.65 -5.19
CA ASN A 340 -26.83 -1.04 -6.18
C ASN A 340 -25.43 -0.69 -5.66
N PRO A 341 -24.46 -1.63 -5.72
CA PRO A 341 -23.09 -1.38 -5.31
C PRO A 341 -22.42 -0.32 -6.21
N GLY A 342 -21.70 0.62 -5.59
CA GLY A 342 -20.93 1.64 -6.30
C GLY A 342 -19.70 1.08 -7.03
N SER A 343 -19.04 1.91 -7.85
CA SER A 343 -17.76 1.53 -8.47
C SER A 343 -16.67 1.39 -7.41
N ILE A 344 -15.71 0.49 -7.64
CA ILE A 344 -14.53 0.37 -6.79
C ILE A 344 -13.30 0.77 -7.60
N GLU A 345 -12.74 1.93 -7.29
CA GLU A 345 -11.48 2.43 -7.83
C GLU A 345 -10.34 1.68 -7.16
N THR A 346 -9.79 0.72 -7.87
CA THR A 346 -8.64 -0.09 -7.47
C THR A 346 -7.41 0.33 -8.28
N HIS A 347 -6.24 -0.17 -7.89
CA HIS A 347 -5.05 -0.01 -8.70
C HIS A 347 -4.31 -1.34 -8.82
N GLN A 348 -3.62 -1.51 -9.94
CA GLN A 348 -2.61 -2.53 -10.13
C GLN A 348 -1.27 -1.86 -10.38
N TYR A 349 -0.18 -2.57 -10.18
CA TYR A 349 1.13 -2.03 -10.53
C TYR A 349 2.08 -3.08 -11.07
N SER A 350 3.06 -2.60 -11.83
CA SER A 350 4.28 -3.34 -12.15
C SER A 350 5.46 -2.69 -11.44
N VAL A 351 6.53 -3.45 -11.21
CA VAL A 351 7.70 -2.97 -10.49
C VAL A 351 8.99 -3.39 -11.19
N THR A 352 9.96 -2.48 -11.21
CA THR A 352 11.36 -2.80 -11.47
C THR A 352 12.18 -2.49 -10.23
N SER A 353 12.98 -3.43 -9.75
CA SER A 353 13.86 -3.23 -8.60
C SER A 353 15.29 -2.94 -9.06
N HIS A 354 15.93 -2.01 -8.38
CA HIS A 354 17.34 -1.72 -8.47
C HIS A 354 17.94 -1.66 -7.07
N LYS A 355 19.18 -2.07 -6.93
CA LYS A 355 19.89 -2.00 -5.67
C LYS A 355 21.35 -1.68 -5.94
N ARG A 356 22.01 -1.02 -4.99
CA ARG A 356 23.40 -0.62 -5.13
C ARG A 356 24.06 -0.34 -3.80
N SER A 357 25.37 -0.54 -3.77
CA SER A 357 26.22 0.01 -2.72
C SER A 357 26.43 1.51 -2.91
N LEU A 358 26.41 2.26 -1.82
CA LEU A 358 26.71 3.69 -1.79
C LEU A 358 28.21 3.97 -1.77
N THR A 359 29.05 2.97 -1.48
CA THR A 359 30.51 3.09 -1.62
C THR A 359 30.96 3.12 -3.08
N GLY A 360 30.02 2.90 -4.01
CA GLY A 360 30.24 2.77 -5.44
C GLY A 360 31.02 1.51 -5.80
N GLY A 361 31.33 1.35 -7.08
CA GLY A 361 32.06 0.20 -7.61
C GLY A 361 31.37 -0.42 -8.82
N ASP A 362 31.94 -1.51 -9.33
CA ASP A 362 31.29 -2.30 -10.37
C ASP A 362 30.21 -3.22 -9.79
N GLY A 363 29.15 -3.47 -10.57
CA GLY A 363 28.07 -4.41 -10.24
C GLY A 363 28.48 -5.86 -10.44
N GLY A 364 29.77 -6.18 -10.44
CA GLY A 364 30.29 -7.51 -10.73
C GLY A 364 29.81 -8.57 -9.74
N GLN A 365 29.62 -8.20 -8.47
CA GLN A 365 29.05 -9.09 -7.45
C GLN A 365 27.58 -9.44 -7.73
N GLU A 366 26.87 -8.62 -8.51
CA GLU A 366 25.49 -8.84 -8.93
C GLU A 366 25.38 -9.48 -10.32
N GLY A 367 26.51 -9.91 -10.91
CA GLY A 367 26.57 -10.51 -12.24
C GLY A 367 26.57 -9.49 -13.39
N HIS A 368 26.70 -8.20 -13.09
CA HIS A 368 26.63 -7.10 -14.05
C HIS A 368 27.90 -6.23 -13.99
N LYS A 369 29.03 -6.77 -14.43
CA LYS A 369 30.35 -6.08 -14.42
C LYS A 369 30.36 -4.79 -15.24
N GLU A 370 29.46 -4.67 -16.20
CA GLU A 370 29.27 -3.49 -17.04
C GLU A 370 28.58 -2.32 -16.32
N ARG A 371 27.96 -2.56 -15.17
CA ARG A 371 27.28 -1.52 -14.38
C ARG A 371 28.26 -0.90 -13.40
N LEU A 372 28.35 0.43 -13.41
CA LEU A 372 29.11 1.19 -12.45
C LEU A 372 28.15 1.99 -11.57
N HIS A 373 28.22 1.77 -10.26
CA HIS A 373 27.42 2.50 -9.29
C HIS A 373 28.14 3.78 -8.86
N ALA A 374 27.42 4.90 -8.89
CA ALA A 374 27.90 6.17 -8.37
C ALA A 374 28.12 6.08 -6.85
N ARG A 375 29.12 6.82 -6.37
CA ARG A 375 29.37 6.98 -4.93
C ARG A 375 28.39 7.97 -4.32
N GLY A 376 27.98 7.70 -3.09
CA GLY A 376 27.08 8.55 -2.31
C GLY A 376 25.60 8.27 -2.53
N GLY A 377 24.79 8.98 -1.76
CA GLY A 377 23.34 8.77 -1.61
C GLY A 377 22.98 8.44 -0.16
N ILE A 378 21.69 8.18 0.07
CA ILE A 378 21.12 7.90 1.39
C ILE A 378 20.87 6.39 1.49
N PRO A 379 21.32 5.70 2.55
CA PRO A 379 20.99 4.30 2.77
C PRO A 379 19.50 4.20 3.08
N GLY A 380 18.82 3.21 2.52
CA GLY A 380 17.37 3.13 2.68
C GLY A 380 16.67 2.30 1.62
N VAL A 381 15.34 2.34 1.69
CA VAL A 381 14.43 1.68 0.75
C VAL A 381 13.51 2.73 0.15
N PHE A 382 13.58 2.89 -1.17
CA PHE A 382 12.91 3.96 -1.90
C PHE A 382 11.88 3.38 -2.88
N PHE A 383 10.67 3.91 -2.88
CA PHE A 383 9.59 3.53 -3.79
C PHE A 383 9.18 4.75 -4.60
N SER A 384 9.55 4.77 -5.88
CA SER A 384 9.11 5.78 -6.84
C SER A 384 7.89 5.27 -7.59
N TYR A 385 6.77 5.99 -7.56
CA TYR A 385 5.50 5.58 -8.16
C TYR A 385 4.99 6.56 -9.22
#